data_AF-A0A9N8WC51-F1
#
_entry.id   AF-A0A9N8WC51-F1
#
_cell.length_a   1.000
_cell.length_b   1.000
_cell.length_c   1.000
_cell.angle_alpha   90.00
_cell.angle_beta   90.00
_cell.angle_gamma   90.00
#
_symmetry.space_group_name_H-M   'P 1'
#
loop_
_entity.id
_entity.type
_entity.pdbx_description
1 polymer ?
#
loop_
_entity_poly.entity_id
_entity_poly.type
_entity_poly.pdbx_seq_one_letter_code
_entity_poly.pdbx_strand_id
1 'polypeptide(L)'
;MSSSSPITTALNLIEVLEKIIYHISNDKNNLSTQHSALLVNRKWCRITTKFIWSAPFSYEIFPKRLCKIIPIYMSFLPPNVIEYLKKNEV
;
A
#
# COMPACT_ATOMS: atom_id res chain seq x y z
N MET A 1 -27.29 -32.01 -8.11
CA MET A 1 -26.54 -30.87 -7.51
C MET A 1 -25.20 -30.83 -8.20
N SER A 2 -25.00 -29.89 -9.12
CA SER A 2 -23.74 -29.74 -9.86
C SER A 2 -22.65 -29.31 -8.89
N SER A 3 -21.66 -30.18 -8.67
CA SER A 3 -20.43 -29.80 -7.97
C SER A 3 -19.71 -28.75 -8.83
N SER A 4 -19.65 -27.51 -8.34
CA SER A 4 -18.90 -26.46 -9.02
C SER A 4 -17.44 -26.89 -9.15
N SER A 5 -16.86 -26.69 -10.33
CA SER A 5 -15.44 -27.03 -10.53
C SER A 5 -14.58 -26.24 -9.54
N PRO A 6 -13.45 -26.80 -9.06
CA PRO A 6 -12.53 -26.10 -8.15
C PRO A 6 -12.09 -24.73 -8.69
N ILE A 7 -11.99 -24.62 -10.02
CA ILE A 7 -11.61 -23.40 -10.73
C ILE A 7 -12.70 -22.33 -10.60
N THR A 8 -13.97 -22.71 -10.79
CA THR A 8 -15.13 -21.80 -10.64
C THR A 8 -15.22 -21.26 -9.20
N THR A 9 -15.00 -22.12 -8.20
CA THR A 9 -14.98 -21.72 -6.79
C THR A 9 -13.81 -20.78 -6.49
N ALA A 10 -12.62 -21.05 -7.02
CA ALA A 10 -11.46 -20.18 -6.85
C ALA A 10 -11.61 -18.81 -7.53
N LEU A 11 -12.23 -18.75 -8.70
CA LEU A 11 -12.58 -17.48 -9.37
C LEU A 11 -13.57 -16.66 -8.55
N ASN A 12 -14.63 -17.27 -8.03
CA ASN A 12 -15.59 -16.60 -7.15
C ASN A 12 -14.91 -16.01 -5.90
N LEU A 13 -13.95 -16.72 -5.29
CA LEU A 13 -13.20 -16.23 -4.14
C LEU A 13 -12.33 -15.01 -4.47
N ILE A 14 -11.77 -14.95 -5.68
CA ILE A 14 -10.97 -13.80 -6.13
C ILE A 14 -11.86 -12.59 -6.33
N GLU A 15 -12.99 -12.74 -7.01
CA GLU A 15 -13.93 -11.63 -7.24
C GLU A 15 -14.48 -11.07 -5.93
N VAL A 16 -14.82 -11.94 -4.98
CA VAL A 16 -15.28 -11.52 -3.65
C VAL A 16 -14.17 -10.76 -2.93
N LEU A 17 -12.93 -11.24 -2.98
CA LEU A 17 -11.80 -10.53 -2.37
C LEU A 17 -11.56 -9.17 -3.03
N GLU A 18 -11.63 -9.06 -4.35
CA GLU A 18 -11.52 -7.78 -5.07
C GLU A 18 -12.60 -6.79 -4.63
N LYS A 19 -13.85 -7.23 -4.44
CA LYS A 19 -14.95 -6.40 -3.93
C LYS A 19 -14.70 -5.94 -2.49
N ILE A 20 -14.23 -6.83 -1.61
CA ILE A 20 -13.88 -6.47 -0.23
C ILE A 20 -12.80 -5.37 -0.23
N ILE A 21 -11.72 -5.57 -1.00
CA ILE A 21 -10.64 -4.59 -1.07
C ILE A 21 -11.13 -3.27 -1.68
N TYR A 22 -11.99 -3.31 -2.71
CA TYR A 22 -12.59 -2.09 -3.28
C TYR A 22 -13.38 -1.29 -2.23
N HIS A 23 -14.21 -1.94 -1.42
CA HIS A 23 -14.95 -1.28 -0.35
C HIS A 23 -14.03 -0.65 0.71
N ILE A 24 -12.96 -1.35 1.11
CA ILE A 24 -11.94 -0.82 2.01
C ILE A 24 -11.19 0.36 1.37
N SER A 25 -10.99 0.32 0.05
CA SER A 25 -10.22 1.31 -0.71
C SER A 25 -10.94 2.64 -0.88
N ASN A 26 -12.27 2.61 -0.95
CA ASN A 26 -13.10 3.80 -1.09
C ASN A 26 -13.32 4.59 0.20
N ASP A 27 -13.04 3.98 1.36
CA ASP A 27 -13.09 4.68 2.64
C ASP A 27 -11.73 5.34 2.92
N LYS A 28 -11.70 6.68 2.78
CA LYS A 28 -10.49 7.49 2.99
C LYS A 28 -9.90 7.37 4.40
N ASN A 29 -10.69 6.95 5.39
CA ASN A 29 -10.22 6.75 6.76
C ASN A 29 -9.58 5.38 6.99
N ASN A 30 -9.66 4.46 6.03
CA ASN A 30 -9.23 3.08 6.18
C ASN A 30 -7.86 2.76 5.54
N LEU A 31 -6.99 3.76 5.37
CA LEU A 31 -5.65 3.56 4.83
C LEU A 31 -4.85 2.52 5.65
N SER A 32 -5.01 2.51 6.98
CA SER A 32 -4.40 1.49 7.86
C SER A 32 -4.88 0.09 7.52
N THR A 33 -6.19 -0.10 7.29
CA THR A 33 -6.79 -1.37 6.90
C THR A 33 -6.30 -1.83 5.52
N GLN A 34 -6.13 -0.90 4.58
CA GLN A 34 -5.54 -1.19 3.26
C GLN A 34 -4.08 -1.65 3.39
N HIS A 35 -3.27 -0.97 4.21
CA HIS A 35 -1.88 -1.40 4.46
C HIS A 35 -1.81 -2.76 5.18
N SER A 36 -2.68 -3.03 6.13
CA SER A 36 -2.77 -4.35 6.78
C SER A 36 -3.15 -5.46 5.79
N ALA A 37 -4.05 -5.17 4.84
CA ALA A 37 -4.44 -6.11 3.79
C ALA A 37 -3.25 -6.54 2.90
N LEU A 38 -2.28 -5.65 2.65
CA LEU A 38 -1.05 -6.01 1.92
C LEU A 38 -0.26 -7.13 2.60
N LEU A 39 -0.33 -7.22 3.93
CA LEU A 39 0.53 -8.08 4.74
C LEU A 39 -0.08 -9.47 5.02
N VAL A 40 -1.33 -9.72 4.60
CA VAL A 40 -2.03 -10.98 4.90
C VAL A 40 -1.40 -12.17 4.18
N ASN A 41 -1.28 -12.10 2.85
CA ASN A 41 -0.60 -13.09 2.02
C ASN A 41 -0.38 -12.54 0.60
N ARG A 42 0.32 -13.31 -0.25
CA ARG A 42 0.62 -12.91 -1.64
C ARG A 42 -0.62 -12.58 -2.48
N LYS A 43 -1.74 -13.27 -2.26
CA LYS A 43 -2.98 -13.08 -3.02
C LYS A 43 -3.61 -11.74 -2.67
N TRP A 44 -3.75 -11.46 -1.38
CA TRP A 44 -4.24 -10.19 -0.85
C TRP A 44 -3.34 -9.04 -1.29
N CYS A 45 -2.01 -9.18 -1.09
CA CYS A 45 -1.02 -8.22 -1.54
C CYS A 45 -1.23 -7.83 -3.01
N ARG A 46 -1.26 -8.81 -3.93
CA ARG A 46 -1.42 -8.54 -5.36
C ARG A 46 -2.69 -7.77 -5.71
N ILE A 47 -3.80 -8.02 -5.01
CA ILE A 47 -5.07 -7.33 -5.24
C ILE A 47 -5.00 -5.92 -4.65
N THR A 48 -4.66 -5.80 -3.36
CA THR A 48 -4.58 -4.54 -2.62
C THR A 48 -3.58 -3.56 -3.22
N THR A 49 -2.45 -4.01 -3.76
CA THR A 49 -1.48 -3.15 -4.48
C THR A 49 -2.16 -2.40 -5.62
N LYS A 50 -3.03 -3.04 -6.42
CA LYS A 50 -3.71 -2.36 -7.54
C LYS A 50 -4.53 -1.15 -7.08
N PHE A 51 -5.18 -1.26 -5.92
CA PHE A 51 -6.03 -0.20 -5.39
C PHE A 51 -5.21 0.94 -4.78
N ILE A 52 -4.22 0.63 -3.94
CA ILE A 52 -3.37 1.68 -3.33
C ILE A 52 -2.61 2.47 -4.41
N TRP A 53 -2.10 1.79 -5.43
CA TRP A 53 -1.36 2.44 -6.53
C TRP A 53 -2.25 3.09 -7.60
N SER A 54 -3.57 2.95 -7.51
CA SER A 54 -4.47 3.72 -8.37
C SER A 54 -4.41 5.23 -8.07
N ALA A 55 -4.03 5.59 -6.84
CA ALA A 55 -3.88 6.97 -6.41
C ALA A 55 -2.84 7.06 -5.25
N PRO A 56 -1.54 6.87 -5.55
CA PRO A 56 -0.50 6.66 -4.55
C PRO A 56 -0.17 7.89 -3.70
N PHE A 57 -0.76 9.06 -3.96
CA PHE A 57 -0.55 10.29 -3.19
C PHE A 57 -1.88 11.00 -2.85
N SER A 58 -3.02 10.34 -3.03
CA SER A 58 -4.35 10.95 -2.81
C SER A 58 -4.80 10.90 -1.35
N TYR A 59 -4.11 10.14 -0.51
CA TYR A 59 -4.35 10.11 0.92
C TYR A 59 -3.75 11.36 1.56
N GLU A 60 -4.42 11.88 2.59
CA GLU A 60 -3.87 12.94 3.42
C GLU A 60 -2.64 12.38 4.15
N ILE A 61 -1.48 12.58 3.54
CA ILE A 61 -0.22 12.27 4.18
C ILE A 61 -0.04 13.31 5.26
N PHE A 62 -0.36 12.95 6.51
CA PHE A 62 -0.09 13.80 7.65
C PHE A 62 1.39 14.20 7.62
N PRO A 63 1.73 15.50 7.52
CA PRO A 63 3.12 15.95 7.41
C PRO A 63 4.02 15.36 8.49
N LYS A 64 3.47 15.21 9.71
CA LYS A 64 4.12 14.58 10.87
C LYS A 64 4.63 13.14 10.65
N ARG A 65 4.11 12.40 9.66
CA ARG A 65 4.53 11.02 9.33
C ARG A 65 5.61 10.97 8.25
N LEU A 66 5.68 11.95 7.35
CA LEU A 66 6.77 12.09 6.36
C LEU A 66 8.09 12.45 7.03
N CYS A 67 8.03 13.20 8.13
CA CYS A 67 9.22 13.66 8.86
C CYS A 67 10.14 12.54 9.33
N LYS A 68 9.71 11.28 9.36
CA LYS A 68 10.54 10.16 9.83
C LYS A 68 11.30 9.45 8.72
N ILE A 69 10.81 9.45 7.48
CA ILE A 69 11.46 8.68 6.41
C ILE A 69 12.71 9.36 5.89
N ILE A 70 12.69 10.70 5.81
CA ILE A 70 13.84 11.49 5.32
C ILE A 70 15.05 11.32 6.26
N PRO A 71 14.94 11.48 7.59
CA PRO A 71 16.07 11.25 8.50
C PRO A 71 16.60 9.82 8.47
N ILE A 72 15.71 8.81 8.38
CA ILE A 72 16.10 7.40 8.26
C ILE A 72 16.85 7.17 6.96
N TYR A 73 16.35 7.67 5.82
CA TYR A 73 17.03 7.53 4.54
C TYR A 73 18.40 8.22 4.56
N MET A 74 18.47 9.43 5.10
CA MET A 74 19.72 10.17 5.27
C MET A 74 20.74 9.42 6.13
N SER A 75 20.32 8.64 7.14
CA SER A 75 21.27 7.89 7.99
C SER A 75 22.01 6.76 7.27
N PHE A 76 21.54 6.35 6.08
CA PHE A 76 22.21 5.34 5.25
C PHE A 76 23.13 5.95 4.18
N LEU A 77 23.16 7.28 4.06
CA LEU A 77 24.00 7.97 3.07
C LEU A 77 25.40 8.26 3.62
N PRO A 78 26.44 8.28 2.77
CA PRO A 78 27.77 8.73 3.16
C PRO A 78 27.75 10.19 3.69
N PRO A 79 28.59 10.54 4.68
CA PRO A 79 28.58 11.88 5.29
C PRO A 79 28.72 13.03 4.29
N ASN A 80 29.56 12.87 3.26
CA ASN A 80 29.77 13.86 2.21
C ASN A 80 28.52 14.10 1.34
N VAL A 81 27.70 13.07 1.13
CA VAL A 81 26.43 13.17 0.40
C VAL A 81 25.39 13.90 1.26
N ILE A 82 25.32 13.58 2.55
CA ILE A 82 24.42 14.27 3.49
C ILE A 82 24.75 15.75 3.56
N GLU A 83 26.04 16.11 3.64
CA GLU A 83 26.51 17.49 3.69
C GLU A 83 26.16 18.25 2.40
N TYR A 84 26.34 17.62 1.23
CA TYR A 84 25.91 18.18 -0.05
C TYR A 84 24.40 18.42 -0.08
N LEU A 85 23.59 17.46 0.35
CA LEU A 85 22.13 17.59 0.36
C LEU A 85 21.67 18.74 1.27
N LYS A 86 22.21 18.84 2.48
CA LYS A 86 21.91 19.94 3.42
C LYS A 86 22.30 21.31 2.88
N LYS A 87 23.38 21.40 2.09
CA LYS A 87 23.86 22.66 1.51
C LYS A 87 23.00 23.14 0.34
N ASN A 88 22.27 22.25 -0.31
CA ASN A 88 21.46 22.53 -1.50
C ASN A 88 19.95 22.49 -1.24
N GLU A 89 19.51 22.53 0.02
CA GLU A 89 18.07 22.66 0.34
C GLU A 89 17.57 24.09 0.05
N VAL A 90 16.51 24.17 -0.77
CA VAL A 90 15.66 25.33 -1.09
C VAL A 90 14.67 25.58 0.04
#